data_AF-X1GRV6-F1
#
_entry.id   AF-X1GRV6-F1
#
_cell.length_a   1.000
_cell.length_b   1.000
_cell.length_c   1.000
_cell.angle_alpha   90.00
_cell.angle_beta   90.00
_cell.angle_gamma   90.00
#
_symmetry.space_group_name_H-M   'P 1'
#
loop_
_entity.id
_entity.type
_entity.pdbx_description
1 polymer ?
#
loop_
_entity_poly.entity_id
_entity_poly.type
_entity_poly.pdbx_seq_one_letter_code
_entity_poly.pdbx_strand_id
1 'polypeptide(L)'
;GKDYIKKIHEKSEYLYDNYGVKIVMMENYNMDLAHMMVSGCDVWLNTPERYREASGTSGMKAALNGVLNFSVQDGWWLEGYRMNSMAGWAIGPNDSNPDDPGVSNSWEIDSNALYETLENEIIPTYLNHDEWLFKSKNELNLILADFT
;
A
#
# COMPACT_ATOMS: atom_id res chain seq x y z
N GLY A 1 2.22 21.95 -2.02
CA GLY A 1 3.47 21.32 -1.53
C GLY A 1 3.72 21.65 -0.07
N LYS A 2 4.30 22.82 0.22
CA LYS A 2 4.67 23.24 1.59
C LYS A 2 3.51 23.25 2.59
N ASP A 3 2.32 23.67 2.16
CA ASP A 3 1.13 23.69 3.04
C ASP A 3 0.66 22.28 3.44
N TYR A 4 0.81 21.29 2.56
CA TYR A 4 0.47 19.90 2.88
C TYR A 4 1.45 19.29 3.88
N ILE A 5 2.75 19.57 3.70
CA ILE A 5 3.79 19.14 4.63
C ILE A 5 3.52 19.71 6.03
N LYS A 6 3.19 21.01 6.10
CA LYS A 6 2.81 21.66 7.36
C LYS A 6 1.59 20.99 8.02
N LYS A 7 0.55 20.70 7.24
CA LYS A 7 -0.65 20.00 7.74
C LYS A 7 -0.33 18.60 8.26
N ILE A 8 0.53 17.84 7.57
CA ILE A 8 0.95 16.51 8.02
C ILE A 8 1.68 16.61 9.36
N HIS A 9 2.58 17.58 9.50
CA HIS A 9 3.31 17.80 10.75
C HIS A 9 2.38 18.14 11.92
N GLU A 10 1.47 19.11 11.74
CA GLU A 10 0.48 19.47 12.77
C GLU A 10 -0.42 18.29 13.16
N LYS A 11 -0.82 17.46 12.19
CA LYS A 11 -1.62 16.24 12.46
C LYS A 11 -0.81 15.16 13.13
N SER A 12 0.48 15.02 12.81
CA SER A 12 1.39 14.08 13.47
C SER A 12 1.49 14.33 14.96
N GLU A 13 1.69 15.59 15.37
CA GLU A 13 1.77 15.95 16.79
C GLU A 13 0.46 15.61 17.51
N TYR A 14 -0.67 16.02 16.94
CA TYR A 14 -1.99 15.70 17.49
C TYR A 14 -2.22 14.19 17.64
N LEU A 15 -1.87 13.40 16.63
CA LEU A 15 -2.07 11.95 16.64
C LEU A 15 -1.17 11.25 17.66
N TYR A 16 0.06 11.73 17.84
CA TYR A 16 0.97 11.21 18.85
C TYR A 16 0.47 11.51 20.26
N ASP A 17 0.11 12.77 20.54
CA ASP A 17 -0.29 13.19 21.88
C ASP A 17 -1.60 12.55 22.36
N ASN A 18 -2.53 12.29 21.43
CA ASN A 18 -3.86 11.75 21.77
C ASN A 18 -3.98 10.24 21.60
N TYR A 19 -3.20 9.62 20.72
CA TYR A 19 -3.34 8.20 20.36
C TYR A 19 -2.03 7.42 20.33
N GLY A 20 -0.88 8.06 20.58
CA GLY A 20 0.43 7.42 20.52
C GLY A 20 0.90 7.06 19.10
N VAL A 21 0.17 7.48 18.07
CA VAL A 21 0.49 7.18 16.66
C VAL A 21 1.62 8.10 16.20
N LYS A 22 2.75 7.50 15.83
CA LYS A 22 3.92 8.23 15.33
C LYS A 22 3.86 8.33 13.80
N ILE A 23 4.01 9.53 13.28
CA ILE A 23 4.18 9.78 11.85
C ILE A 23 5.55 10.42 11.66
N VAL A 24 6.32 9.91 10.70
CA VAL A 24 7.65 10.42 10.38
C VAL A 24 7.69 10.75 8.90
N MET A 25 8.09 11.98 8.58
CA MET A 25 8.38 12.38 7.21
C MET A 25 9.87 12.19 6.94
N MET A 26 10.19 11.34 5.97
CA MET A 26 11.58 11.10 5.58
C MET A 26 12.02 12.16 4.58
N GLU A 27 13.00 12.97 4.96
CA GLU A 27 13.60 13.96 4.07
C GLU A 27 14.67 13.33 3.18
N ASN A 28 14.93 13.93 2.02
CA ASN A 28 16.02 13.53 1.10
C ASN A 28 15.99 12.05 0.69
N TYR A 29 14.83 11.58 0.24
CA TYR A 29 14.67 10.22 -0.28
C TYR A 29 15.72 9.90 -1.35
N ASN A 30 16.51 8.86 -1.08
CA ASN A 30 17.58 8.37 -1.95
C ASN A 30 17.58 6.83 -1.92
N MET A 31 18.50 6.20 -2.65
CA MET A 31 18.57 4.74 -2.73
C MET A 31 18.86 4.09 -1.38
N ASP A 32 19.76 4.65 -0.57
CA ASP A 32 20.10 4.10 0.75
C ASP A 32 18.88 4.06 1.67
N LEU A 33 18.11 5.15 1.69
CA LEU A 33 16.87 5.24 2.44
C LEU A 33 15.82 4.28 1.88
N ALA A 34 15.71 4.16 0.55
CA ALA A 34 14.80 3.20 -0.08
C ALA A 34 15.12 1.76 0.35
N HIS A 35 16.40 1.37 0.38
CA HIS A 35 16.84 0.05 0.84
C HIS A 35 16.44 -0.20 2.31
N MET A 36 16.66 0.78 3.18
CA MET A 36 16.24 0.67 4.59
C MET A 36 14.73 0.50 4.70
N MET A 37 13.95 1.32 3.99
CA MET A 37 12.49 1.29 4.05
C MET A 37 11.92 -0.05 3.60
N VAL A 38 12.29 -0.55 2.41
CA VAL A 38 11.73 -1.81 1.89
C VAL A 38 12.14 -3.04 2.69
N SER A 39 13.22 -2.95 3.48
CA SER A 39 13.68 -4.05 4.33
C SER A 39 13.02 -4.07 5.73
N GLY A 40 12.38 -2.98 6.13
CA GLY A 40 11.90 -2.78 7.50
C GLY A 40 10.42 -2.43 7.63
N CYS A 41 9.70 -2.28 6.52
CA CYS A 41 8.26 -2.04 6.55
C CYS A 41 7.47 -3.35 6.46
N ASP A 42 6.29 -3.34 7.07
CA ASP A 42 5.35 -4.47 7.05
C ASP A 42 4.35 -4.34 5.89
N VAL A 43 3.88 -3.11 5.63
CA VAL A 43 2.92 -2.77 4.58
C VAL A 43 3.48 -1.65 3.71
N TRP A 44 3.39 -1.82 2.40
CA TRP A 44 3.73 -0.79 1.40
C TRP A 44 2.47 -0.16 0.83
N LEU A 45 2.19 1.09 1.21
CA LEU A 45 0.97 1.82 0.80
C LEU A 45 1.20 2.66 -0.45
N ASN A 46 0.40 2.44 -1.49
CA ASN A 46 0.36 3.30 -2.67
C ASN A 46 -1.07 3.77 -2.96
N THR A 47 -1.27 5.09 -3.13
CA THR A 47 -2.59 5.66 -3.43
C THR A 47 -2.54 6.55 -4.70
N PRO A 48 -2.15 6.00 -5.87
CA PRO A 48 -2.18 6.74 -7.12
C PRO A 48 -3.64 7.08 -7.51
N GLU A 49 -3.79 8.08 -8.38
CA GLU A 49 -5.02 8.20 -9.16
C GLU A 49 -5.05 7.07 -10.19
N ARG A 50 -6.16 6.34 -10.32
CA ARG A 50 -6.27 5.19 -11.23
C ARG A 50 -5.90 5.55 -12.67
N TYR A 51 -5.25 4.61 -13.33
CA TYR A 51 -4.75 4.67 -14.70
C TYR A 51 -3.72 5.77 -14.95
N ARG A 52 -3.06 6.28 -13.90
CA ARG A 52 -1.99 7.28 -14.03
C ARG A 52 -0.63 6.76 -13.61
N GLU A 53 -0.57 5.61 -12.96
CA GLU A 53 0.68 4.93 -12.66
C GLU A 53 1.01 3.91 -13.75
N ALA A 54 2.12 4.14 -14.47
CA ALA A 54 2.50 3.26 -15.57
C ALA A 54 3.02 1.89 -15.12
N SER A 55 3.62 1.77 -13.92
CA SER A 55 4.17 0.49 -13.45
C SER A 55 4.34 0.40 -11.94
N GLY A 56 4.90 1.41 -11.25
CA GLY A 56 5.03 1.35 -9.78
C GLY A 56 6.06 0.34 -9.25
N THR A 57 7.31 0.42 -9.73
CA THR A 57 8.39 -0.53 -9.36
C THR A 57 8.78 -0.55 -7.87
N SER A 58 8.39 0.44 -7.07
CA SER A 58 8.63 0.44 -5.61
C SER A 58 7.83 -0.66 -4.90
N GLY A 59 6.59 -0.91 -5.34
CA GLY A 59 5.78 -2.00 -4.81
C GLY A 59 6.40 -3.37 -5.09
N MET A 60 6.97 -3.56 -6.28
CA MET A 60 7.71 -4.78 -6.64
C MET A 60 8.93 -4.99 -5.73
N LYS A 61 9.69 -3.92 -5.44
CA LYS A 61 10.85 -3.99 -4.54
C LYS A 61 10.45 -4.34 -3.11
N ALA A 62 9.32 -3.82 -2.65
CA ALA A 62 8.74 -4.17 -1.35
C ALA A 62 8.32 -5.65 -1.33
N ALA A 63 7.60 -6.11 -2.37
CA ALA A 63 7.17 -7.50 -2.50
C ALA A 63 8.33 -8.51 -2.48
N LEU A 64 9.48 -8.18 -3.09
CA LEU A 64 10.70 -9.00 -3.03
C LEU A 64 11.25 -9.20 -1.61
N ASN A 65 10.90 -8.31 -0.67
CA ASN A 65 11.25 -8.42 0.75
C ASN A 65 10.13 -9.08 1.57
N GLY A 66 9.06 -9.56 0.94
CA GLY A 66 7.88 -10.11 1.60
C GLY A 66 6.97 -9.06 2.25
N VAL A 67 7.18 -7.78 1.93
CA VAL A 67 6.34 -6.67 2.39
C VAL A 67 5.03 -6.70 1.63
N LEU A 68 3.91 -6.64 2.35
CA LEU A 68 2.58 -6.73 1.77
C LEU A 68 2.20 -5.41 1.10
N ASN A 69 1.79 -5.47 -0.17
CA ASN A 69 1.26 -4.29 -0.86
C ASN A 69 -0.17 -3.97 -0.41
N PHE A 70 -0.43 -2.69 -0.18
CA PHE A 70 -1.76 -2.13 0.05
C PHE A 70 -1.94 -0.95 -0.91
N SER A 71 -2.63 -1.18 -2.02
CA SER A 71 -2.64 -0.19 -3.10
C SER A 71 -3.96 -0.12 -3.84
N VAL A 72 -4.24 1.05 -4.41
CA VAL A 72 -5.21 1.16 -5.51
C VAL A 72 -4.76 0.21 -6.64
N GLN A 73 -5.72 -0.43 -7.32
CA GLN A 73 -5.45 -1.33 -8.45
C GLN A 73 -5.03 -0.53 -9.69
N ASP A 74 -3.78 -0.06 -9.70
CA ASP A 74 -3.16 0.67 -10.80
C ASP A 74 -1.69 0.24 -10.96
N GLY A 75 -1.10 0.51 -12.14
CA GLY A 75 0.22 0.02 -12.49
C GLY A 75 0.33 -1.51 -12.31
N TRP A 76 1.48 -1.99 -11.82
CA TRP A 76 1.73 -3.43 -11.64
C TRP A 76 0.81 -4.12 -10.62
N TRP A 77 0.24 -3.35 -9.68
CA TRP A 77 -0.59 -3.93 -8.65
C TRP A 77 -1.92 -4.41 -9.22
N LEU A 78 -2.38 -3.83 -10.32
CA LEU A 78 -3.55 -4.30 -11.05
C LEU A 78 -3.36 -5.75 -11.53
N GLU A 79 -2.23 -6.07 -12.17
CA GLU A 79 -1.93 -7.45 -12.57
C GLU A 79 -1.63 -8.34 -11.36
N GLY A 80 -0.77 -7.87 -10.45
CA GLY A 80 -0.33 -8.64 -9.29
C GLY A 80 -1.48 -9.10 -8.41
N TYR A 81 -2.41 -8.19 -8.10
CA TYR A 81 -3.58 -8.50 -7.27
C TYR A 81 -4.55 -9.47 -7.96
N ARG A 82 -4.69 -9.38 -9.30
CA ARG A 82 -5.52 -10.34 -10.07
C ARG A 82 -4.92 -11.73 -10.10
N MET A 83 -3.60 -11.84 -10.15
CA MET A 83 -2.91 -13.13 -10.14
C MET A 83 -2.97 -13.79 -8.77
N ASN A 84 -2.78 -13.01 -7.70
CA ASN A 84 -2.85 -13.53 -6.34
C ASN A 84 -3.39 -12.47 -5.36
N SER A 85 -4.71 -12.45 -5.16
CA SER A 85 -5.34 -11.52 -4.21
C SER A 85 -5.01 -11.82 -2.74
N MET A 86 -4.36 -12.95 -2.46
CA MET A 86 -3.91 -13.30 -1.11
C MET A 86 -2.61 -12.57 -0.74
N ALA A 87 -1.91 -12.01 -1.72
CA ALA A 87 -0.58 -11.42 -1.62
C ALA A 87 -0.57 -10.01 -0.98
N GLY A 88 -1.72 -9.32 -0.92
CA GLY A 88 -1.84 -8.01 -0.29
C GLY A 88 -3.29 -7.56 -0.19
N TRP A 89 -3.52 -6.27 -0.39
CA TRP A 89 -4.86 -5.66 -0.37
C TRP A 89 -5.03 -4.60 -1.46
N ALA A 90 -6.26 -4.51 -1.98
CA ALA A 90 -6.67 -3.52 -2.96
C ALA A 90 -7.51 -2.41 -2.32
N ILE A 91 -7.29 -1.15 -2.74
CA ILE A 91 -8.07 0.01 -2.28
C ILE A 91 -9.17 0.34 -3.30
N GLY A 92 -10.40 0.47 -2.79
CA GLY A 92 -11.56 0.91 -3.55
C GLY A 92 -12.19 -0.18 -4.43
N PRO A 93 -13.05 0.19 -5.39
CA PRO A 93 -13.80 -0.76 -6.21
C PRO A 93 -12.88 -1.71 -6.99
N ASN A 94 -13.41 -2.91 -7.27
CA ASN A 94 -12.69 -3.87 -8.09
C ASN A 94 -12.58 -3.36 -9.52
N ASP A 95 -11.37 -2.98 -9.92
CA ASP A 95 -11.06 -2.50 -11.24
C ASP A 95 -10.70 -3.68 -12.15
N SER A 96 -11.64 -4.61 -12.33
CA SER A 96 -11.44 -5.79 -13.17
C SER A 96 -11.49 -5.47 -14.68
N ASN A 97 -11.85 -4.25 -15.06
CA ASN A 97 -11.95 -3.82 -16.45
C ASN A 97 -11.52 -2.34 -16.62
N PRO A 98 -10.30 -2.08 -17.13
CA PRO A 98 -9.81 -0.73 -17.41
C PRO A 98 -10.64 0.05 -18.44
N ASP A 99 -11.42 -0.67 -19.26
CA ASP A 99 -12.29 -0.10 -20.28
C ASP A 99 -13.72 0.19 -19.76
N ASP A 100 -13.99 -0.04 -18.47
CA ASP A 100 -15.27 0.32 -17.85
C ASP A 100 -15.25 1.81 -17.45
N PRO A 101 -15.99 2.69 -18.14
CA PRO A 101 -16.04 4.12 -17.81
C PRO A 101 -16.69 4.42 -16.44
N GLY A 102 -17.20 3.40 -15.73
CA GLY A 102 -17.86 3.52 -14.43
C GLY A 102 -16.94 3.58 -13.22
N VAL A 103 -15.65 3.18 -13.32
CA VAL A 103 -14.71 3.25 -12.19
C VAL A 103 -14.13 4.66 -12.09
N SER A 104 -14.89 5.57 -11.50
CA SER A 104 -14.43 6.94 -11.24
C SER A 104 -13.42 6.94 -10.09
N ASN A 105 -12.33 7.72 -10.25
CA ASN A 105 -11.56 8.18 -9.09
C ASN A 105 -12.53 8.90 -8.14
N SER A 106 -12.69 8.37 -6.93
CA SER A 106 -13.52 8.97 -5.90
C SER A 106 -12.78 8.89 -4.58
N TRP A 107 -12.19 10.01 -4.20
CA TRP A 107 -11.40 10.19 -2.99
C TRP A 107 -12.17 9.79 -1.73
N GLU A 108 -13.49 10.00 -1.72
CA GLU A 108 -14.36 9.58 -0.62
C GLU A 108 -14.50 8.06 -0.55
N ILE A 109 -14.76 7.40 -1.69
CA ILE A 109 -14.86 5.93 -1.75
C ILE A 109 -13.52 5.30 -1.40
N ASP A 110 -12.42 5.78 -1.98
CA ASP A 110 -11.09 5.24 -1.74
C ASP A 110 -10.63 5.46 -0.31
N SER A 111 -10.91 6.63 0.27
CA SER A 111 -10.58 6.89 1.67
C SER A 111 -11.37 6.00 2.61
N ASN A 112 -12.67 5.78 2.35
CA ASN A 112 -13.48 4.88 3.17
C ASN A 112 -12.99 3.43 3.06
N ALA A 113 -12.75 2.94 1.84
CA ALA A 113 -12.19 1.61 1.61
C ALA A 113 -10.82 1.44 2.29
N LEU A 114 -9.96 2.46 2.23
CA LEU A 114 -8.66 2.43 2.90
C LEU A 114 -8.82 2.21 4.41
N TYR A 115 -9.69 2.97 5.07
CA TYR A 115 -9.92 2.83 6.50
C TYR A 115 -10.61 1.51 6.86
N GLU A 116 -11.60 1.08 6.08
CA GLU A 116 -12.31 -0.19 6.28
C GLU A 116 -11.37 -1.39 6.19
N THR A 117 -10.51 -1.44 5.16
CA THR A 117 -9.51 -2.50 5.00
C THR A 117 -8.44 -2.43 6.10
N LEU A 118 -8.02 -1.24 6.50
CA LEU A 118 -7.07 -1.10 7.61
C LEU A 118 -7.63 -1.66 8.92
N GLU A 119 -8.87 -1.28 9.27
CA GLU A 119 -9.53 -1.66 10.52
C GLU A 119 -9.95 -3.14 10.55
N ASN A 120 -10.56 -3.63 9.48
CA ASN A 120 -11.22 -4.95 9.47
C ASN A 120 -10.36 -6.06 8.88
N GLU A 121 -9.28 -5.74 8.16
CA GLU A 121 -8.41 -6.74 7.53
C GLU A 121 -6.96 -6.62 7.99
N ILE A 122 -6.29 -5.50 7.71
CA ILE A 122 -4.83 -5.37 7.92
C ILE A 122 -4.46 -5.49 9.40
N ILE A 123 -5.13 -4.73 10.29
CA ILE A 123 -4.82 -4.77 11.72
C ILE A 123 -5.10 -6.16 12.31
N PRO A 124 -6.27 -6.80 12.08
CA PRO A 124 -6.52 -8.17 12.53
C PRO A 124 -5.50 -9.18 12.01
N THR A 125 -5.16 -9.15 10.71
CA THR A 125 -4.18 -10.06 10.12
C THR A 125 -2.77 -9.82 10.70
N TYR A 126 -2.38 -8.57 10.95
CA TYR A 126 -1.09 -8.25 11.57
C TYR A 126 -0.96 -8.79 13.00
N LEU A 127 -2.05 -8.79 13.77
CA LEU A 127 -2.09 -9.39 15.10
C LEU A 127 -2.07 -10.92 15.08
N ASN A 128 -2.36 -11.54 13.93
CA ASN A 128 -2.30 -12.98 13.72
C ASN A 128 -1.04 -13.39 12.95
N HIS A 129 0.01 -13.77 13.69
CA HIS A 129 1.31 -14.06 13.10
C HIS A 129 1.31 -15.10 11.97
N ASP A 130 0.54 -16.18 12.11
CA ASP A 130 0.49 -17.24 11.09
C ASP A 130 -0.17 -16.77 9.80
N GLU A 131 -1.22 -15.95 9.92
CA GLU A 131 -1.92 -15.35 8.79
C GLU A 131 -1.07 -14.30 8.11
N TRP A 132 -0.35 -13.48 8.88
CA TRP A 132 0.61 -12.51 8.36
C TRP A 132 1.73 -13.19 7.55
N LEU A 133 2.33 -14.25 8.11
CA LEU A 133 3.36 -15.04 7.42
C LEU A 133 2.80 -15.71 6.17
N PHE A 134 1.57 -16.19 6.23
CA PHE A 134 0.90 -16.80 5.10
C PHE A 134 0.70 -15.79 3.95
N LYS A 135 0.20 -14.58 4.23
CA LYS A 135 0.12 -13.51 3.22
C LYS A 135 1.51 -13.14 2.69
N SER A 136 2.51 -12.97 3.56
CA SER A 136 3.87 -12.57 3.17
C SER A 136 4.52 -13.58 2.22
N LYS A 137 4.28 -14.88 2.43
CA LYS A 137 4.72 -15.95 1.52
C LYS A 137 4.00 -15.90 0.17
N ASN A 138 2.70 -15.56 0.15
CA ASN A 138 1.95 -15.38 -1.09
C ASN A 138 2.47 -14.19 -1.90
N GLU A 139 2.85 -13.11 -1.22
CA GLU A 139 3.50 -11.95 -1.84
C GLU A 139 4.85 -12.30 -2.48
N LEU A 140 5.70 -13.03 -1.76
CA LEU A 140 6.97 -13.52 -2.32
C LEU A 140 6.74 -14.43 -3.52
N ASN A 141 5.75 -15.33 -3.45
CA ASN A 141 5.44 -16.22 -4.57
C ASN A 141 4.91 -15.46 -5.79
N LEU A 142 4.10 -14.41 -5.57
CA LEU A 142 3.57 -13.58 -6.64
C LEU A 142 4.72 -12.92 -7.42
N ILE A 143 5.64 -12.25 -6.73
CA ILE A 143 6.70 -11.50 -7.40
C ILE A 143 7.75 -12.41 -8.06
N LEU A 144 8.04 -13.59 -7.47
CA LEU A 144 9.00 -14.54 -8.04
C LEU A 144 8.45 -15.30 -9.25
N ALA A 145 7.13 -15.43 -9.39
CA ALA A 145 6.53 -16.17 -10.50
C ALA A 145 6.63 -15.44 -11.84
N ASP A 146 6.61 -14.10 -11.83
CA ASP A 146 6.48 -13.29 -13.05
C ASP A 146 7.63 -12.29 -13.30
N PHE A 147 8.47 -11.99 -12.29
CA PHE A 147 9.40 -10.86 -12.37
C PHE A 147 10.88 -11.18 -12.09
N THR A 148 11.27 -12.46 -12.10
CA THR A 148 12.67 -12.93 -12.12
C THR A 148 12.92 -13.93 -13.23
#